data_AF-A0A9Q5D4A7-F1
#
_entry.id   AF-A0A9Q5D4A7-F1
#
_cell.length_a   1.000
_cell.length_b   1.000
_cell.length_c   1.000
_cell.angle_alpha   90.00
_cell.angle_beta   90.00
_cell.angle_gamma   90.00
#
_symmetry.space_group_name_H-M   'P 1'
#
loop_
_entity.id
_entity.type
_entity.pdbx_description
1 polymer ?
#
loop_
_entity_poly.entity_id
_entity_poly.type
_entity_poly.pdbx_seq_one_letter_code
_entity_poly.pdbx_strand_id
1 'polypeptide(L)'
;MIYQNIISALGLIGLGAILKSIIDSLLKAKELQRQKQNDFKEVRYKAVILLMHGMLDFEKSRPEFEKHGRQFNTVTDLLEEIKIERNNMILYASDKVILAITEFINQSTEDNYFSVAFAMRKDLYGLNTRLLPSDLNM
;
A
#
# COMPACT_ATOMS: atom_id res chain seq x y z
N MET A 1 -43.52 -5.99 -41.20
CA MET A 1 -42.08 -5.64 -41.26
C MET A 1 -41.65 -4.67 -40.15
N ILE A 2 -42.31 -3.52 -39.92
CA ILE A 2 -41.91 -2.56 -38.87
C ILE A 2 -41.97 -3.14 -37.43
N TYR A 3 -43.04 -3.86 -37.08
CA TYR A 3 -43.18 -4.46 -35.73
C TYR A 3 -42.15 -5.54 -35.40
N GLN A 4 -41.70 -6.33 -36.40
CA GLN A 4 -40.64 -7.33 -36.21
C GLN A 4 -39.29 -6.65 -35.92
N ASN A 5 -38.98 -5.56 -36.62
CA ASN A 5 -37.75 -4.81 -36.40
C ASN A 5 -37.71 -4.13 -35.02
N ILE A 6 -38.86 -3.65 -34.52
CA ILE A 6 -38.97 -3.07 -33.17
C ILE A 6 -38.78 -4.15 -32.09
N ILE A 7 -39.35 -5.35 -32.26
CA ILE A 7 -39.20 -6.47 -31.31
C ILE A 7 -37.76 -7.00 -31.31
N SER A 8 -37.12 -7.11 -32.49
CA SER A 8 -35.71 -7.49 -32.59
C SER A 8 -34.78 -6.43 -31.99
N ALA A 9 -35.07 -5.14 -32.18
CA ALA A 9 -34.32 -4.06 -31.55
C ALA A 9 -34.48 -4.03 -30.02
N LEU A 10 -35.69 -4.24 -29.50
CA LEU A 10 -35.95 -4.36 -28.06
C LEU A 10 -35.30 -5.62 -27.46
N GLY A 11 -35.27 -6.74 -28.18
CA GLY A 11 -34.55 -7.95 -27.79
C GLY A 11 -33.03 -7.75 -27.72
N LEU A 12 -32.46 -7.03 -28.69
CA LEU A 12 -31.04 -6.64 -28.69
C LEU A 12 -30.68 -5.68 -27.55
N ILE A 13 -31.55 -4.69 -27.26
CA ILE A 13 -31.37 -3.76 -26.14
C ILE A 13 -31.46 -4.49 -24.79
N GLY A 14 -32.41 -5.41 -24.63
CA GLY A 14 -32.57 -6.22 -23.41
C GLY A 14 -31.39 -7.16 -23.16
N LEU A 15 -30.92 -7.87 -24.19
CA LEU A 15 -29.75 -8.74 -24.09
C LEU A 15 -28.45 -7.94 -23.85
N GLY A 16 -28.33 -6.76 -24.47
CA GLY A 16 -27.21 -5.85 -24.24
C GLY A 16 -27.15 -5.35 -22.79
N ALA A 17 -28.30 -5.05 -22.17
CA ALA A 17 -28.37 -4.64 -20.78
C ALA A 17 -27.97 -5.76 -19.80
N ILE A 18 -28.37 -7.01 -20.08
CA ILE A 18 -28.01 -8.17 -19.27
C ILE A 18 -26.49 -8.44 -19.38
N LEU A 19 -25.95 -8.46 -20.60
CA LEU A 19 -24.51 -8.66 -20.83
C LEU A 19 -23.68 -7.56 -20.15
N LYS A 20 -24.10 -6.30 -20.29
CA LYS A 20 -23.44 -5.17 -19.62
C LYS A 20 -23.47 -5.32 -18.10
N SER A 21 -24.61 -5.70 -17.51
CA SER A 21 -24.73 -5.90 -16.07
C SER A 21 -23.79 -6.99 -15.53
N ILE A 22 -23.62 -8.09 -16.28
CA ILE A 22 -22.68 -9.16 -15.91
C ILE A 22 -21.23 -8.65 -15.97
N ILE A 23 -20.85 -7.95 -17.04
CA ILE A 23 -19.51 -7.36 -17.18
C ILE A 23 -19.24 -6.35 -16.06
N ASP A 24 -20.19 -5.44 -15.81
CA ASP A 24 -20.09 -4.43 -14.75
C ASP A 24 -19.95 -5.08 -13.37
N SER A 25 -20.68 -6.18 -13.10
CA SER A 25 -20.59 -6.92 -11.85
C SER A 25 -19.20 -7.55 -11.65
N LEU A 26 -18.64 -8.18 -12.70
CA LEU A 26 -17.29 -8.76 -12.64
C LEU A 26 -16.21 -7.70 -12.46
N LEU A 27 -16.35 -6.55 -13.14
CA LEU A 27 -15.44 -5.42 -12.99
C LEU A 27 -15.49 -4.85 -11.56
N LYS A 28 -16.69 -4.64 -11.00
CA LYS A 28 -16.87 -4.17 -9.63
C LYS A 28 -16.28 -5.15 -8.60
N ALA A 29 -16.45 -6.44 -8.80
CA ALA A 29 -15.86 -7.45 -7.91
C ALA A 29 -14.33 -7.37 -7.88
N LYS A 30 -13.70 -7.23 -9.07
CA LYS A 30 -12.25 -7.03 -9.18
C LYS A 30 -11.78 -5.71 -8.56
N GLU A 31 -12.53 -4.63 -8.78
CA GLU A 31 -12.22 -3.32 -8.23
C GLU A 31 -12.30 -3.32 -6.69
N LEU A 32 -13.36 -3.91 -6.13
CA LEU A 32 -13.50 -4.07 -4.68
C LEU A 32 -12.38 -4.90 -4.08
N GLN A 33 -11.97 -5.99 -4.75
CA GLN A 33 -10.84 -6.79 -4.29
C GLN A 33 -9.53 -5.97 -4.31
N ARG A 34 -9.29 -5.21 -5.38
CA ARG A 34 -8.11 -4.34 -5.48
C ARG A 34 -8.13 -3.25 -4.42
N GLN A 35 -9.28 -2.66 -4.15
CA GLN A 35 -9.46 -1.64 -3.12
C GLN A 35 -9.16 -2.21 -1.74
N LYS A 36 -9.74 -3.37 -1.38
CA LYS A 36 -9.45 -4.05 -0.10
C LYS A 36 -7.97 -4.35 0.07
N GLN A 37 -7.29 -4.82 -0.99
CA GLN A 37 -5.86 -5.05 -0.97
C GLN A 37 -5.10 -3.73 -0.75
N ASN A 38 -5.48 -2.66 -1.44
CA ASN A 38 -4.82 -1.36 -1.31
C ASN A 38 -5.02 -0.74 0.08
N ASP A 39 -6.23 -0.80 0.64
CA ASP A 39 -6.53 -0.31 1.98
C ASP A 39 -5.72 -1.06 3.05
N PHE A 40 -5.64 -2.39 2.91
CA PHE A 40 -4.80 -3.21 3.77
C PHE A 40 -3.32 -2.79 3.66
N LYS A 41 -2.79 -2.68 2.43
CA LYS A 41 -1.41 -2.22 2.20
C LYS A 41 -1.14 -0.87 2.84
N GLU A 42 -2.04 0.10 2.65
CA GLU A 42 -1.87 1.46 3.15
C GLU A 42 -1.75 1.50 4.67
N VAL A 43 -2.62 0.76 5.38
CA VAL A 43 -2.56 0.64 6.84
C VAL A 43 -1.22 0.05 7.28
N ARG A 44 -0.78 -1.04 6.64
CA ARG A 44 0.48 -1.69 7.00
C ARG A 44 1.70 -0.82 6.69
N TYR A 45 1.73 -0.16 5.54
CA TYR A 45 2.81 0.74 5.15
C TYR A 45 2.94 1.92 6.11
N LYS A 46 1.82 2.54 6.52
CA LYS A 46 1.82 3.61 7.54
C LYS A 46 2.43 3.13 8.87
N ALA A 47 2.08 1.92 9.30
CA ALA A 47 2.64 1.34 10.51
C ALA A 47 4.16 1.12 10.39
N VAL A 48 4.63 0.56 9.27
CA VAL A 48 6.06 0.34 9.02
C VAL A 48 6.84 1.65 8.96
N ILE A 49 6.31 2.68 8.29
CA ILE A 49 6.93 4.01 8.25
C ILE A 49 7.09 4.59 9.66
N LEU A 50 6.08 4.44 10.52
CA LEU A 50 6.17 4.91 11.91
C LEU A 50 7.26 4.17 12.70
N LEU A 51 7.38 2.85 12.53
CA LEU A 51 8.43 2.05 13.15
C LEU A 51 9.83 2.48 12.66
N MET A 52 9.99 2.62 11.34
CA MET A 52 11.26 3.06 10.74
C MET A 52 11.64 4.48 11.16
N HIS A 53 10.68 5.40 11.25
CA HIS A 53 10.92 6.72 11.79
C HIS A 53 11.43 6.65 13.24
N GLY A 54 10.82 5.80 14.07
CA GLY A 54 11.32 5.55 15.42
C GLY A 54 12.72 4.93 15.46
N MET A 55 13.16 4.28 14.39
CA MET A 55 14.51 3.73 14.29
C MET A 55 15.57 4.83 14.11
N LEU A 56 15.21 5.95 13.49
CA LEU A 56 16.09 7.10 13.25
C LEU A 56 16.33 7.90 14.55
N ASP A 57 15.31 8.01 15.40
CA ASP A 57 15.41 8.67 16.71
C ASP A 57 14.59 7.90 17.77
N PHE A 58 15.20 6.84 18.29
CA PHE A 58 14.55 5.89 19.20
C PHE A 58 14.17 6.52 20.54
N GLU A 59 15.07 7.28 21.15
CA GLU A 59 14.83 7.86 22.48
C GLU A 59 13.69 8.87 22.45
N LYS A 60 13.57 9.66 21.38
CA LYS A 60 12.46 10.60 21.19
C LYS A 60 11.14 9.90 20.89
N SER A 61 11.18 8.78 20.18
CA SER A 61 9.98 8.08 19.70
C SER A 61 9.41 7.06 20.70
N ARG A 62 10.23 6.53 21.61
CA ARG A 62 9.84 5.53 22.62
C ARG A 62 8.57 5.90 23.41
N PRO A 63 8.43 7.13 23.96
CA PRO A 63 7.24 7.49 24.73
C PRO A 63 5.95 7.44 23.92
N GLU A 64 6.02 7.70 22.62
CA GLU A 64 4.86 7.64 21.74
C GLU A 64 4.45 6.20 21.46
N PHE A 65 5.41 5.29 21.24
CA PHE A 65 5.12 3.86 21.09
C PHE A 65 4.44 3.29 22.33
N GLU A 66 4.90 3.66 23.53
CA GLU A 66 4.32 3.20 24.80
C GLU A 66 2.85 3.63 24.95
N LYS A 67 2.49 4.85 24.55
CA LYS A 67 1.09 5.32 24.54
C LYS A 67 0.19 4.49 23.64
N HIS A 68 0.73 3.99 22.53
CA HIS A 68 0.01 3.13 21.58
C HIS A 68 0.11 1.64 21.95
N GLY A 69 0.57 1.31 23.16
CA GLY A 69 0.64 -0.06 23.66
C GLY A 69 1.77 -0.89 23.05
N ARG A 70 2.76 -0.26 22.42
CA ARG A 70 3.94 -0.92 21.85
C ARG A 70 5.16 -0.63 22.73
N GLN A 71 5.72 -1.68 23.32
CA GLN A 71 6.86 -1.55 24.21
C GLN A 71 8.10 -2.10 23.50
N PHE A 72 8.98 -1.18 23.12
CA PHE A 72 10.32 -1.51 22.64
C PHE A 72 11.31 -1.11 23.73
N ASN A 73 11.98 -2.09 24.34
CA ASN A 73 12.94 -1.81 25.41
C ASN A 73 14.27 -1.35 24.82
N THR A 74 14.58 -1.82 23.61
CA THR A 74 15.82 -1.53 22.91
C THR A 74 15.58 -1.17 21.44
N VAL A 75 16.54 -0.46 20.88
CA VAL A 75 16.71 -0.22 19.44
C VAL A 75 16.67 -1.54 18.65
N THR A 76 17.25 -2.61 19.21
CA THR A 76 17.25 -3.94 18.60
C THR A 76 15.84 -4.54 18.52
N ASP A 77 15.01 -4.36 19.55
CA ASP A 77 13.62 -4.86 19.54
C ASP A 77 12.81 -4.22 18.40
N LEU A 78 13.00 -2.91 18.21
CA LEU A 78 12.36 -2.17 17.12
C LEU A 78 12.85 -2.65 15.74
N LEU A 79 14.16 -2.92 15.61
CA LEU A 79 14.72 -3.45 14.36
C LEU A 79 14.18 -4.85 14.03
N GLU A 80 14.03 -5.73 15.03
CA GLU A 80 13.43 -7.04 14.84
C GLU A 80 11.96 -6.94 14.42
N GLU A 81 11.19 -6.02 15.00
CA GLU A 81 9.81 -5.77 14.58
C GLU A 81 9.75 -5.31 13.10
N ILE A 82 10.65 -4.41 12.68
CA ILE A 82 10.74 -3.98 11.27
C ILE A 82 11.07 -5.17 10.35
N LYS A 83 11.96 -6.08 10.77
CA LYS A 83 12.27 -7.31 10.01
C LYS A 83 11.06 -8.24 9.89
N ILE A 84 10.31 -8.42 10.97
CA ILE A 84 9.07 -9.22 10.99
C ILE A 84 8.05 -8.61 10.01
N GLU A 85 7.85 -7.30 10.08
CA GLU A 85 6.96 -6.59 9.16
C GLU A 85 7.39 -6.75 7.72
N ARG A 86 8.69 -6.60 7.41
CA ARG A 86 9.23 -6.82 6.07
C ARG A 86 8.95 -8.23 5.55
N ASN A 87 9.06 -9.26 6.41
CA ASN A 87 8.75 -10.64 6.01
C ASN A 87 7.26 -10.81 5.72
N ASN A 88 6.39 -10.22 6.52
CA ASN A 88 4.94 -10.22 6.26
C ASN A 88 4.59 -9.51 4.95
N MET A 89 5.33 -8.45 4.61
CA MET A 89 5.14 -7.70 3.38
C MET A 89 5.38 -8.50 2.10
N ILE A 90 6.11 -9.63 2.15
CA ILE A 90 6.33 -10.50 0.98
C ILE A 90 4.99 -10.96 0.36
N LEU A 91 3.93 -11.04 1.16
CA LEU A 91 2.62 -11.47 0.71
C LEU A 91 1.87 -10.43 -0.14
N TYR A 92 2.26 -9.16 -0.07
CA TYR A 92 1.46 -8.08 -0.67
C TYR A 92 2.27 -6.95 -1.31
N ALA A 93 3.45 -6.62 -0.80
CA ALA A 93 4.25 -5.50 -1.28
C ALA A 93 4.98 -5.82 -2.58
N SER A 94 5.29 -4.81 -3.39
CA SER A 94 6.17 -5.00 -4.55
C SER A 94 7.62 -5.23 -4.14
N ASP A 95 8.36 -5.90 -5.01
CA ASP A 95 9.79 -6.17 -4.83
C ASP A 95 10.59 -4.91 -4.51
N LYS A 96 10.24 -3.77 -5.12
CA LYS A 96 10.90 -2.48 -4.85
C LYS A 96 10.77 -2.04 -3.40
N VAL A 97 9.60 -2.23 -2.80
CA VAL A 97 9.37 -1.91 -1.38
C VAL A 97 10.17 -2.86 -0.49
N ILE A 98 10.17 -4.15 -0.80
CA ILE A 98 10.92 -5.16 -0.03
C ILE A 98 12.43 -4.88 -0.06
N LEU A 99 12.96 -4.55 -1.24
CA LEU A 99 14.37 -4.21 -1.41
C LEU A 99 14.74 -2.93 -0.65
N ALA A 100 13.95 -1.86 -0.79
CA ALA A 100 14.20 -0.61 -0.08
C ALA A 100 14.18 -0.78 1.45
N ILE A 101 13.25 -1.58 1.99
CA ILE A 101 13.23 -1.85 3.44
C ILE A 101 14.45 -2.67 3.85
N THR A 102 14.89 -3.60 3.01
CA THR A 102 16.09 -4.40 3.28
C THR A 102 17.32 -3.49 3.35
N GLU A 103 17.44 -2.50 2.46
CA GLU A 103 18.50 -1.49 2.50
C GLU A 103 18.42 -0.65 3.78
N PHE A 104 17.23 -0.23 4.20
CA PHE A 104 17.04 0.46 5.47
C PHE A 104 17.42 -0.39 6.68
N ILE A 105 17.02 -1.67 6.73
CA ILE A 105 17.38 -2.59 7.83
C ILE A 105 18.90 -2.75 7.94
N ASN A 106 19.59 -2.78 6.79
CA ASN A 106 21.05 -2.86 6.77
C ASN A 106 21.71 -1.54 7.18
N GLN A 107 21.09 -0.41 6.84
CA GLN A 107 21.59 0.93 7.15
C GLN A 107 20.44 1.91 7.37
N SER A 108 20.08 2.13 8.64
CA SER A 108 18.95 2.99 9.05
C SER A 108 19.28 4.48 8.94
N THR A 109 19.32 5.01 7.72
CA THR A 109 19.54 6.44 7.44
C THR A 109 18.25 7.11 6.98
N GLU A 110 18.18 8.45 7.08
CA GLU A 110 17.06 9.24 6.56
C GLU A 110 16.85 9.02 5.06
N ASP A 111 17.94 8.95 4.28
CA ASP A 111 17.87 8.70 2.84
C ASP A 111 17.22 7.35 2.52
N ASN A 112 17.57 6.31 3.26
CA ASN A 112 16.96 4.99 3.09
C ASN A 112 15.50 4.97 3.57
N TYR A 113 15.18 5.71 4.63
CA TYR A 113 13.81 5.90 5.10
C TYR A 113 12.93 6.55 4.02
N PHE A 114 13.38 7.66 3.43
CA PHE A 114 12.65 8.33 2.35
C PHE A 114 12.56 7.47 1.10
N SER A 115 13.62 6.71 0.77
CA SER A 115 13.61 5.75 -0.35
C SER A 115 12.51 4.70 -0.18
N VAL A 116 12.31 4.17 1.03
CA VAL A 116 11.19 3.28 1.36
C VAL A 116 9.85 3.99 1.19
N ALA A 117 9.70 5.20 1.73
CA ALA A 117 8.47 5.96 1.63
C ALA A 117 8.07 6.23 0.16
N PHE A 118 9.05 6.53 -0.70
CA PHE A 118 8.83 6.73 -2.13
C PHE A 118 8.46 5.43 -2.85
N ALA A 119 9.12 4.32 -2.52
CA ALA A 119 8.76 3.01 -3.05
C ALA A 119 7.32 2.63 -2.68
N MET A 120 6.93 2.83 -1.41
CA MET A 120 5.57 2.59 -0.91
C MET A 120 4.53 3.48 -1.59
N ARG A 121 4.84 4.78 -1.77
CA ARG A 121 3.96 5.73 -2.47
C ARG A 121 3.71 5.30 -3.92
N LYS A 122 4.76 4.83 -4.60
CA LYS A 122 4.64 4.31 -5.96
C LYS A 122 3.85 3.00 -5.98
N ASP A 123 4.05 2.12 -5.00
CA ASP A 123 3.32 0.84 -4.91
C ASP A 123 1.81 1.02 -4.65
N LEU A 124 1.44 1.96 -3.77
CA LEU A 124 0.05 2.25 -3.43
C LEU A 124 -0.70 3.00 -4.55
N TYR A 125 -0.06 4.02 -5.11
CA TYR A 125 -0.77 5.02 -5.93
C TYR A 125 -0.25 5.12 -7.37
N GLY A 126 0.80 4.38 -7.72
CA GLY A 126 1.45 4.50 -9.03
C GLY A 126 2.16 5.85 -9.25
N LEU A 127 2.31 6.66 -8.21
CA LEU A 127 2.86 8.01 -8.31
C LEU A 127 4.38 7.97 -8.34
N ASN A 128 4.97 8.47 -9.42
CA ASN A 128 6.40 8.77 -9.46
C ASN A 128 6.64 10.10 -8.75
N THR A 129 7.63 10.13 -7.86
CA THR A 129 8.05 11.35 -7.18
C THR A 129 9.27 11.96 -7.87
N ARG A 130 9.35 13.29 -7.85
CA ARG A 130 10.58 14.05 -8.18
C ARG A 130 11.26 14.60 -6.92
N LEU A 131 10.64 14.40 -5.75
CA LEU A 131 11.19 14.81 -4.47
C LEU A 131 12.46 14.02 -4.19
N LEU A 132 13.49 14.73 -3.77
CA LEU A 132 14.73 14.18 -3.24
C LEU A 132 14.67 14.17 -1.71
N PRO A 133 15.42 13.30 -1.02
CA PRO A 133 15.54 13.35 0.44
C PRO A 133 15.91 14.74 0.95
N SER A 134 16.78 15.47 0.23
CA SER A 134 17.17 16.85 0.53
C SER A 134 16.01 17.86 0.54
N ASP A 135 14.92 17.58 -0.18
CA ASP A 135 13.73 18.45 -0.21
C ASP A 135 12.87 18.27 1.03
N LEU A 136 13.11 17.21 1.80
CA LEU A 136 12.32 16.77 2.95
C LEU A 136 13.08 16.83 4.27
N ASN A 137 14.27 17.44 4.27
CA ASN A 137 15.11 17.61 5.46
C ASN A 137 14.27 18.07 6.66
N MET A 138 14.32 17.29 7.75
CA MET A 138 13.70 17.62 9.03
C MET A 138 14.63 18.41 9.94
#